data_AF-A0A7S9CPR8-F1
#
_entry.id   AF-A0A7S9CPR8-F1
#
_cell.length_a   1.000
_cell.length_b   1.000
_cell.length_c   1.000
_cell.angle_alpha   90.00
_cell.angle_beta   90.00
_cell.angle_gamma   90.00
#
_symmetry.space_group_name_H-M   'P 1'
#
loop_
_entity.id
_entity.type
_entity.pdbx_description
1 polymer ?
#
loop_
_entity_poly.entity_id
_entity_poly.type
_entity_poly.pdbx_seq_one_letter_code
_entity_poly.pdbx_strand_id
1 'polypeptide(L)'
;MTVNATEIETILGPLRGFHSYDNRMISLRSMGLPDNPFVLSEHRKAGAAIQWTDTGAAPVSDWLGNVEGISSHAEIIQRMRVAAFVAFTDMIPVLAADHPWCLLNHQAAGHACRQQRFVGRRVLLRPEVEFKCIEIAISHYNTQLGWDLPRLSDLMKYRSQLQEIGLDCNSSGTFKHLMEGFYPIDLSQSVIDQVCLQPFSLESLLGSPRPYGSIEHYAILAVIAPNSD
;
A
#
# COMPACT_ATOMS: atom_id res chain seq x y z
N MET A 1 11.47 -8.67 -2.25
CA MET A 1 11.24 -9.93 -1.50
C MET A 1 9.78 -9.95 -1.18
N THR A 2 9.06 -11.04 -1.44
CA THR A 2 8.07 -11.46 -0.45
C THR A 2 8.87 -11.73 0.82
N VAL A 3 8.87 -10.76 1.72
CA VAL A 3 9.49 -10.96 3.02
C VAL A 3 8.60 -12.00 3.68
N ASN A 4 9.14 -13.18 3.96
CA ASN A 4 8.35 -14.18 4.65
C ASN A 4 7.84 -13.52 5.95
N ALA A 5 6.62 -13.81 6.38
CA ALA A 5 6.08 -13.22 7.61
C ALA A 5 7.05 -13.36 8.80
N THR A 6 7.83 -14.44 8.83
CA THR A 6 8.93 -14.65 9.79
C THR A 6 10.01 -13.56 9.72
N GLU A 7 10.37 -13.08 8.55
CA GLU A 7 11.36 -12.01 8.36
C GLU A 7 10.78 -10.62 8.64
N ILE A 8 9.47 -10.39 8.44
CA ILE A 8 8.84 -9.14 8.88
C ILE A 8 8.73 -9.12 10.40
N GLU A 9 8.29 -10.21 11.02
CA GLU A 9 8.17 -10.28 12.47
C GLU A 9 9.54 -10.39 13.18
N THR A 10 10.63 -10.81 12.52
CA THR A 10 11.97 -10.62 13.09
C THR A 10 12.40 -9.16 13.13
N ILE A 11 11.85 -8.32 12.25
CA ILE A 11 12.08 -6.87 12.25
C ILE A 11 11.12 -6.18 13.23
N LEU A 12 9.82 -6.49 13.18
CA LEU A 12 8.78 -5.81 13.96
C LEU A 12 8.61 -6.36 15.37
N GLY A 13 8.79 -7.66 15.56
CA GLY A 13 8.59 -8.36 16.84
C GLY A 13 9.42 -7.78 17.99
N PRO A 14 10.73 -7.54 17.82
CA PRO A 14 11.54 -6.88 18.84
C PRO A 14 11.02 -5.48 19.20
N LEU A 15 10.55 -4.72 18.22
CA LEU A 15 10.05 -3.36 18.42
C LEU A 15 8.75 -3.32 19.23
N ARG A 16 7.95 -4.40 19.22
CA ARG A 16 6.76 -4.51 20.08
C ARG A 16 7.11 -4.53 21.57
N GLY A 17 8.29 -5.01 21.96
CA GLY A 17 8.73 -4.98 23.36
C GLY A 17 9.26 -3.61 23.82
N PHE A 18 9.79 -2.80 22.90
CA PHE A 18 10.49 -1.54 23.20
C PHE A 18 9.65 -0.28 22.97
N HIS A 19 8.78 -0.30 21.94
CA HIS A 19 8.09 0.90 21.44
C HIS A 19 6.56 0.76 21.47
N SER A 20 6.02 -0.32 22.05
CA SER A 20 4.57 -0.52 22.11
C SER A 20 3.96 -0.02 23.41
N TYR A 21 2.78 0.60 23.30
CA TYR A 21 1.84 0.75 24.42
C TYR A 21 1.08 -0.56 24.69
N ASP A 22 1.12 -1.52 23.75
CA ASP A 22 0.41 -2.78 23.75
C ASP A 22 1.17 -3.81 22.89
N ASN A 23 1.58 -4.94 23.48
CA ASN A 23 2.35 -6.00 22.80
C ASN A 23 1.62 -6.61 21.57
N ARG A 24 0.33 -6.30 21.38
CA ARG A 24 -0.48 -6.73 20.22
C ARG A 24 -0.22 -5.93 18.95
N MET A 25 0.26 -4.69 19.08
CA MET A 25 0.39 -3.76 17.95
C MET A 25 1.65 -2.91 18.04
N ILE A 26 2.06 -2.34 16.91
CA ILE A 26 3.13 -1.35 16.86
C ILE A 26 2.71 -0.18 15.97
N SER A 27 3.02 1.05 16.39
CA SER A 27 2.81 2.23 15.56
C SER A 27 4.02 2.49 14.67
N LEU A 28 3.77 2.61 13.37
CA LEU A 28 4.74 3.07 12.37
C LEU A 28 5.25 4.49 12.67
N ARG A 29 4.43 5.35 13.29
CA ARG A 29 4.82 6.72 13.66
C ARG A 29 5.85 6.73 14.79
N SER A 30 5.81 5.73 15.66
CA SER A 30 6.71 5.59 16.80
C SER A 30 8.08 5.02 16.41
N MET A 31 8.23 4.49 15.19
CA MET A 31 9.50 3.96 14.68
C MET A 31 10.43 5.11 14.23
N GLY A 32 11.13 5.70 15.20
CA GLY A 32 12.22 6.66 14.96
C GLY A 32 13.53 6.00 14.53
N LEU A 33 14.53 6.81 14.18
CA LEU A 33 15.91 6.32 14.05
C LEU A 33 16.45 5.90 15.42
N PRO A 34 17.29 4.85 15.52
CA PRO A 34 17.87 4.04 14.44
C PRO A 34 16.99 2.87 13.95
N ASP A 35 15.84 2.66 14.58
CA ASP A 35 15.01 1.45 14.42
C ASP A 35 14.07 1.46 13.21
N ASN A 36 14.13 2.51 12.38
CA ASN A 36 13.22 2.68 11.25
C ASN A 36 13.50 1.62 10.16
N PRO A 37 12.61 0.62 9.98
CA PRO A 37 12.86 -0.48 9.07
C PRO A 37 12.74 -0.08 7.59
N PHE A 38 12.25 1.14 7.32
CA PHE A 38 12.12 1.74 5.98
C PHE A 38 13.36 2.55 5.58
N VAL A 39 14.35 2.72 6.46
CA VAL A 39 15.63 3.35 6.12
C VAL A 39 16.53 2.30 5.47
N LEU A 40 16.86 2.50 4.19
CA LEU A 40 17.77 1.67 3.42
C LEU A 40 19.18 1.74 4.03
N SER A 41 19.61 0.71 4.77
CA SER A 41 21.05 0.48 4.94
C SER A 41 21.65 0.06 3.60
N GLU A 42 22.91 0.44 3.34
CA GLU A 42 23.65 0.10 2.11
C GLU A 42 23.58 -1.40 1.75
N HIS A 43 23.48 -2.28 2.75
CA HIS A 43 23.32 -3.73 2.57
C HIS A 43 21.95 -4.17 2.03
N ARG A 44 20.89 -3.38 2.21
CA ARG A 44 19.53 -3.69 1.68
C ARG A 44 19.31 -3.19 0.26
N LYS A 45 20.11 -2.26 -0.26
CA LYS A 45 20.01 -1.78 -1.66
C LYS A 45 20.25 -2.91 -2.67
N ALA A 46 21.21 -3.80 -2.39
CA ALA A 46 21.48 -4.97 -3.23
C ALA A 46 20.38 -6.04 -3.16
N GLY A 47 19.79 -6.27 -1.97
CA GLY A 47 18.69 -7.23 -1.80
C GLY A 47 17.35 -6.74 -2.38
N ALA A 48 17.07 -5.44 -2.28
CA ALA A 48 15.86 -4.82 -2.81
C ALA A 48 15.81 -4.78 -4.34
N ALA A 49 16.92 -4.93 -5.07
CA ALA A 49 16.92 -5.07 -6.52
C ALA A 49 16.76 -6.54 -6.98
N ILE A 50 17.23 -7.50 -6.18
CA ILE A 50 17.29 -8.93 -6.55
C ILE A 50 16.01 -9.71 -6.19
N GLN A 51 15.23 -9.24 -5.21
CA GLN A 51 14.16 -10.05 -4.60
C GLN A 51 12.72 -9.80 -5.13
N TRP A 52 12.53 -9.00 -6.18
CA TRP A 52 11.19 -8.69 -6.73
C TRP A 52 10.93 -9.35 -8.09
N THR A 53 11.89 -10.10 -8.62
CA THR A 53 11.83 -10.81 -9.90
C THR A 53 11.07 -12.14 -9.85
N ASP A 54 10.62 -12.59 -8.67
CA ASP A 54 10.10 -13.96 -8.47
C ASP A 54 8.59 -14.06 -8.21
N THR A 55 7.84 -12.96 -8.41
CA THR A 55 6.42 -13.09 -8.73
C THR A 55 6.31 -13.21 -10.23
N GLY A 56 5.43 -14.03 -10.81
CA GLY A 56 5.27 -14.21 -12.26
C GLY A 56 4.88 -12.94 -13.07
N ALA A 57 5.11 -11.74 -12.54
CA ALA A 57 5.07 -10.45 -13.20
C ALA A 57 6.31 -9.63 -12.78
N ALA A 58 6.76 -8.74 -13.67
CA ALA A 58 7.98 -7.92 -13.53
C ALA A 58 8.14 -7.28 -12.12
N PRO A 59 9.36 -7.00 -11.64
CA PRO A 59 9.59 -6.34 -10.36
C PRO A 59 8.95 -4.94 -10.32
N VAL A 60 8.48 -4.46 -9.15
CA VAL A 60 7.86 -3.12 -9.01
C VAL A 60 8.77 -1.99 -9.53
N SER A 61 10.09 -2.17 -9.50
CA SER A 61 11.05 -1.28 -10.16
C SER A 61 10.86 -1.16 -11.67
N ASP A 62 10.44 -2.24 -12.34
CA ASP A 62 10.09 -2.28 -13.76
C ASP A 62 8.68 -1.71 -14.00
N TRP A 63 7.82 -1.68 -12.97
CA TRP A 63 6.49 -1.05 -13.03
C TRP A 63 6.57 0.47 -12.89
N LEU A 64 7.58 0.94 -12.16
CA LEU A 64 7.85 2.35 -11.92
C LEU A 64 8.47 3.05 -13.14
N GLY A 65 8.59 2.39 -14.29
CA GLY A 65 9.12 3.03 -15.49
C GLY A 65 10.56 3.49 -15.34
N ASN A 66 11.37 2.79 -14.52
CA ASN A 66 12.83 2.96 -14.49
C ASN A 66 13.45 2.39 -15.79
N VAL A 67 12.99 2.91 -16.93
CA VAL A 67 13.74 2.86 -18.16
C VAL A 67 14.64 4.08 -18.09
N GLU A 68 15.96 3.86 -18.11
CA GLU A 68 16.92 4.96 -18.28
C GLU A 68 16.60 5.70 -19.58
N GLY A 69 15.80 6.77 -19.50
CA GLY A 69 15.34 7.54 -20.65
C GLY A 69 14.12 8.41 -20.37
N ILE A 70 14.11 9.63 -20.88
CA ILE A 70 12.96 10.55 -20.83
C ILE A 70 11.82 9.92 -21.64
N SER A 71 10.88 9.27 -20.97
CA SER A 71 9.66 8.76 -21.61
C SER A 71 8.66 9.91 -21.76
N SER A 72 7.95 9.96 -22.89
CA SER A 72 6.89 10.95 -23.08
C SER A 72 5.72 10.68 -22.13
N HIS A 73 4.96 11.72 -21.77
CA HIS A 73 3.77 11.60 -20.93
C HIS A 73 2.77 10.54 -21.45
N ALA A 74 2.58 10.46 -22.77
CA ALA A 74 1.70 9.48 -23.39
C ALA A 74 2.19 8.03 -23.21
N GLU A 75 3.51 7.80 -23.29
CA GLU A 75 4.09 6.48 -23.06
C GLU A 75 3.99 6.05 -21.59
N ILE A 76 4.14 6.99 -20.66
CA ILE A 76 3.96 6.71 -19.23
C ILE A 76 2.52 6.29 -18.95
N ILE A 77 1.54 7.01 -19.48
CA ILE A 77 0.11 6.64 -19.36
C ILE A 77 -0.14 5.25 -19.97
N GLN A 78 0.38 4.97 -21.16
CA GLN A 78 0.20 3.67 -21.82
C GLN A 78 0.80 2.49 -21.03
N ARG A 79 1.90 2.76 -20.32
CA ARG A 79 2.60 1.76 -19.50
C ARG A 79 2.13 1.73 -18.05
N MET A 80 1.21 2.60 -17.64
CA MET A 80 0.76 2.68 -16.26
C MET A 80 0.23 1.32 -15.79
N ARG A 81 0.68 0.91 -14.61
CA ARG A 81 0.22 -0.29 -13.92
C ARG A 81 -0.09 0.07 -12.47
N VAL A 82 -0.98 -0.69 -11.84
CA VAL A 82 -1.38 -0.49 -10.45
C VAL A 82 -1.20 -1.76 -9.65
N ALA A 83 -0.88 -1.63 -8.36
CA ALA A 83 -0.79 -2.78 -7.46
C ALA A 83 -1.68 -2.55 -6.24
N ALA A 84 -2.42 -3.56 -5.83
CA ALA A 84 -3.29 -3.49 -4.66
C ALA A 84 -2.68 -4.20 -3.45
N PHE A 85 -2.91 -3.64 -2.27
CA PHE A 85 -2.45 -4.17 -1.00
C PHE A 85 -3.52 -4.01 0.07
N VAL A 86 -3.69 -5.02 0.92
CA VAL A 86 -4.21 -4.75 2.27
C VAL A 86 -3.06 -4.14 3.05
N ALA A 87 -3.20 -2.87 3.45
CA ALA A 87 -2.12 -2.03 3.94
C ALA A 87 -2.39 -1.52 5.36
N PHE A 88 -1.46 -1.80 6.27
CA PHE A 88 -1.36 -1.18 7.59
C PHE A 88 -0.47 0.07 7.51
N THR A 89 -1.10 1.24 7.57
CA THR A 89 -0.43 2.55 7.37
C THR A 89 -0.04 3.24 8.67
N ASP A 90 -0.49 2.74 9.82
CA ASP A 90 -0.21 3.33 11.14
C ASP A 90 0.05 2.24 12.18
N MET A 91 -1.00 1.50 12.57
CA MET A 91 -0.91 0.45 13.57
C MET A 91 -0.79 -0.91 12.89
N ILE A 92 0.29 -1.64 13.17
CA ILE A 92 0.55 -2.97 12.61
C ILE A 92 0.29 -4.00 13.72
N PRO A 93 -0.70 -4.89 13.57
CA PRO A 93 -0.93 -5.99 14.49
C PRO A 93 0.15 -7.07 14.30
N VAL A 94 0.19 -8.09 15.17
CA VAL A 94 0.97 -9.29 14.86
C VAL A 94 0.43 -9.90 13.56
N LEU A 95 1.32 -10.14 12.61
CA LEU A 95 0.98 -10.62 11.28
C LEU A 95 0.99 -12.15 11.24
N ALA A 96 0.06 -12.75 10.50
CA ALA A 96 0.01 -14.20 10.34
C ALA A 96 1.18 -14.72 9.48
N ALA A 97 1.74 -15.85 9.91
CA ALA A 97 2.99 -16.40 9.38
C ALA A 97 2.87 -17.00 7.96
N ASP A 98 1.66 -17.40 7.58
CA ASP A 98 1.29 -18.09 6.36
C ASP A 98 1.00 -17.14 5.19
N HIS A 99 1.09 -15.84 5.41
CA HIS A 99 0.86 -14.84 4.38
C HIS A 99 2.15 -14.12 3.95
N PRO A 100 2.29 -13.82 2.64
CA PRO A 100 3.39 -13.00 2.16
C PRO A 100 3.15 -11.54 2.55
N TRP A 101 4.13 -10.93 3.22
CA TRP A 101 4.07 -9.53 3.62
C TRP A 101 5.19 -8.71 3.00
N CYS A 102 4.95 -7.41 2.84
CA CYS A 102 5.91 -6.46 2.29
C CYS A 102 6.00 -5.25 3.21
N LEU A 103 7.21 -4.77 3.48
CA LEU A 103 7.44 -3.40 3.96
C LEU A 103 7.63 -2.51 2.73
N LEU A 104 6.78 -1.50 2.59
CA LEU A 104 6.76 -0.62 1.43
C LEU A 104 6.99 0.83 1.85
N ASN A 105 7.87 1.49 1.10
CA ASN A 105 8.09 2.93 1.14
C ASN A 105 7.85 3.43 -0.30
N HIS A 106 6.65 3.95 -0.55
CA HIS A 106 6.17 4.32 -1.87
C HIS A 106 6.22 5.84 -2.04
N GLN A 107 6.83 6.31 -3.13
CA GLN A 107 6.80 7.73 -3.49
C GLN A 107 5.46 8.09 -4.12
N ALA A 108 4.84 9.13 -3.60
CA ALA A 108 3.49 9.58 -3.89
C ALA A 108 3.42 11.12 -3.86
N ALA A 109 2.24 11.68 -4.17
CA ALA A 109 1.91 13.11 -4.13
C ALA A 109 2.61 14.00 -5.18
N GLY A 110 2.76 13.51 -6.42
CA GLY A 110 3.31 14.28 -7.55
C GLY A 110 4.73 14.79 -7.26
N HIS A 111 5.05 15.98 -7.78
CA HIS A 111 6.34 16.71 -7.66
C HIS A 111 6.95 16.90 -6.27
N ALA A 112 6.20 16.48 -5.28
CA ALA A 112 6.46 16.70 -3.89
C ALA A 112 7.03 15.45 -3.20
N CYS A 113 7.06 14.32 -3.91
CA CYS A 113 7.75 13.08 -3.52
C CYS A 113 7.41 12.57 -2.10
N ARG A 114 6.19 12.77 -1.61
CA ARG A 114 5.81 12.29 -0.26
C ARG A 114 5.96 10.78 -0.20
N GLN A 115 6.50 10.30 0.90
CA GLN A 115 6.76 8.88 1.10
C GLN A 115 5.63 8.27 1.91
N GLN A 116 4.82 7.41 1.30
CA GLN A 116 3.82 6.62 2.00
C GLN A 116 4.44 5.29 2.42
N ARG A 117 4.58 5.11 3.74
CA ARG A 117 5.07 3.87 4.34
C ARG A 117 3.92 3.01 4.79
N PHE A 118 4.03 1.71 4.57
CA PHE A 118 3.06 0.75 5.08
C PHE A 118 3.65 -0.66 5.10
N VAL A 119 3.05 -1.52 5.93
CA VAL A 119 3.22 -2.97 5.80
C VAL A 119 1.98 -3.51 5.12
N GLY A 120 2.15 -4.31 4.07
CA GLY A 120 1.00 -4.77 3.31
C GLY A 120 1.15 -6.15 2.70
N ARG A 121 0.01 -6.80 2.49
CA ARG A 121 -0.11 -8.04 1.72
C ARG A 121 -0.62 -7.71 0.34
N ARG A 122 0.12 -8.11 -0.70
CA ARG A 122 -0.29 -7.90 -2.09
C ARG A 122 -1.60 -8.64 -2.36
N VAL A 123 -2.48 -7.98 -3.09
CA VAL A 123 -3.75 -8.51 -3.57
C VAL A 123 -3.73 -8.49 -5.09
N LEU A 124 -4.13 -9.59 -5.71
CA LEU A 124 -4.40 -9.63 -7.14
C LEU A 124 -5.85 -9.20 -7.35
N LEU A 125 -6.04 -8.09 -8.05
CA LEU A 125 -7.37 -7.59 -8.40
C LEU A 125 -7.98 -8.41 -9.54
N ARG A 126 -9.30 -8.43 -9.61
CA ARG A 126 -10.00 -8.87 -10.82
C ARG A 126 -9.71 -7.89 -11.97
N PRO A 127 -9.59 -8.36 -13.22
CA PRO A 127 -9.20 -7.50 -14.35
C PRO A 127 -10.06 -6.26 -14.53
N GLU A 128 -11.37 -6.37 -14.33
CA GLU A 128 -12.32 -5.26 -14.44
C GLU A 128 -12.12 -4.18 -13.37
N VAL A 129 -11.74 -4.59 -12.15
CA VAL A 129 -11.42 -3.66 -11.05
C VAL A 129 -10.05 -3.04 -11.27
N GLU A 130 -9.07 -3.85 -11.68
CA GLU A 130 -7.72 -3.38 -12.02
C GLU A 130 -7.76 -2.30 -13.10
N PHE A 131 -8.53 -2.52 -14.17
CA PHE A 131 -8.70 -1.55 -15.24
C PHE A 131 -9.26 -0.22 -14.72
N LYS A 132 -10.25 -0.27 -13.84
CA LYS A 132 -10.84 0.93 -13.22
C LYS A 132 -9.88 1.64 -12.26
N CYS A 133 -9.07 0.89 -11.53
CA CYS A 133 -7.98 1.44 -10.74
C CYS A 133 -6.92 2.15 -11.60
N ILE A 134 -6.61 1.62 -12.80
CA ILE A 134 -5.73 2.28 -13.77
C ILE A 134 -6.36 3.58 -14.26
N GLU A 135 -7.64 3.60 -14.62
CA GLU A 135 -8.34 4.83 -15.05
C GLU A 135 -8.29 5.91 -13.96
N ILE A 136 -8.51 5.53 -12.69
CA ILE A 136 -8.37 6.44 -11.55
C ILE A 136 -6.95 6.98 -11.47
N ALA A 137 -5.94 6.12 -11.51
CA ALA A 137 -4.54 6.53 -11.44
C ALA A 137 -4.17 7.53 -12.55
N ILE A 138 -4.56 7.25 -13.80
CA ILE A 138 -4.37 8.15 -14.94
C ILE A 138 -5.06 9.50 -14.70
N SER A 139 -6.28 9.50 -14.16
CA SER A 139 -7.06 10.73 -13.94
C SER A 139 -6.50 11.68 -12.87
N HIS A 140 -5.63 11.16 -12.01
CA HIS A 140 -4.96 11.89 -10.93
C HIS A 140 -3.46 12.01 -11.14
N TYR A 141 -2.92 11.49 -12.24
CA TYR A 141 -1.52 11.63 -12.60
C TYR A 141 -1.20 13.12 -12.85
N ASN A 142 -0.14 13.62 -12.22
CA ASN A 142 0.33 15.00 -12.27
C ASN A 142 -0.65 16.05 -11.69
N THR A 143 -1.42 15.68 -10.66
CA THR A 143 -2.44 16.56 -10.05
C THR A 143 -2.06 17.10 -8.68
N GLN A 144 -0.94 16.65 -8.10
CA GLN A 144 -0.50 16.99 -6.73
C GLN A 144 -1.54 16.61 -5.65
N LEU A 145 -2.42 15.66 -5.95
CA LEU A 145 -3.44 15.17 -5.01
C LEU A 145 -2.77 14.71 -3.71
N GLY A 146 -3.29 15.17 -2.57
CA GLY A 146 -2.80 14.76 -1.24
C GLY A 146 -1.39 15.24 -0.89
N TRP A 147 -0.83 16.22 -1.63
CA TRP A 147 0.38 16.95 -1.20
C TRP A 147 0.15 17.67 0.14
N ASP A 148 -1.03 18.24 0.32
CA ASP A 148 -1.50 18.70 1.61
C ASP A 148 -2.73 17.87 1.99
N LEU A 149 -3.66 18.40 2.77
CA LEU A 149 -4.97 17.79 2.91
C LEU A 149 -5.68 17.74 1.54
N PRO A 150 -6.25 16.58 1.13
CA PRO A 150 -7.07 16.50 -0.08
C PRO A 150 -8.18 17.54 -0.03
N ARG A 151 -8.39 18.28 -1.13
CA ARG A 151 -9.53 19.20 -1.19
C ARG A 151 -10.82 18.39 -1.19
N LEU A 152 -11.89 18.95 -0.64
CA LEU A 152 -13.19 18.29 -0.62
C LEU A 152 -13.67 17.91 -2.03
N SER A 153 -13.40 18.75 -3.03
CA SER A 153 -13.70 18.45 -4.44
C SER A 153 -12.98 17.20 -4.94
N ASP A 154 -11.72 17.02 -4.54
CA ASP A 154 -10.90 15.90 -4.99
C ASP A 154 -11.34 14.61 -4.32
N LEU A 155 -11.70 14.68 -3.02
CA LEU A 155 -12.32 13.59 -2.29
C LEU A 155 -13.65 13.17 -2.91
N MET A 156 -14.51 14.13 -3.27
CA MET A 156 -15.78 13.85 -3.93
C MET A 156 -15.58 13.23 -5.31
N LYS A 157 -14.62 13.73 -6.10
CA LYS A 157 -14.26 13.16 -7.40
C LYS A 157 -13.77 11.72 -7.25
N TYR A 158 -12.81 11.49 -6.36
CA TYR A 158 -12.26 10.16 -6.10
C TYR A 158 -13.33 9.17 -5.63
N ARG A 159 -14.17 9.59 -4.67
CA ARG A 159 -15.29 8.79 -4.18
C ARG A 159 -16.28 8.44 -5.30
N SER A 160 -16.61 9.40 -6.16
CA SER A 160 -17.50 9.14 -7.31
C SER A 160 -16.92 8.07 -8.23
N GLN A 161 -15.61 8.13 -8.51
CA GLN A 161 -14.93 7.13 -9.35
C GLN A 161 -14.95 5.74 -8.72
N LEU A 162 -14.79 5.63 -7.39
CA LEU A 162 -14.92 4.35 -6.67
C LEU A 162 -16.35 3.81 -6.71
N GLN A 163 -17.35 4.69 -6.59
CA GLN A 163 -18.76 4.28 -6.60
C GLN A 163 -19.21 3.71 -7.94
N GLU A 164 -18.59 4.10 -9.05
CA GLU A 164 -18.82 3.49 -10.38
C GLU A 164 -18.52 1.99 -10.41
N ILE A 165 -17.67 1.50 -9.50
CA ILE A 165 -17.33 0.08 -9.34
C ILE A 165 -17.87 -0.51 -8.03
N GLY A 166 -18.78 0.18 -7.36
CA GLY A 166 -19.39 -0.27 -6.11
C GLY A 166 -18.44 -0.27 -4.91
N LEU A 167 -17.39 0.55 -4.93
CA LEU A 167 -16.45 0.74 -3.82
C LEU A 167 -16.64 2.12 -3.17
N ASP A 168 -16.09 2.32 -1.98
CA ASP A 168 -16.15 3.60 -1.26
C ASP A 168 -14.83 3.85 -0.49
N CYS A 169 -14.67 5.07 0.02
CA CYS A 169 -13.54 5.49 0.85
C CYS A 169 -14.01 6.42 1.99
N ASN A 170 -15.20 6.17 2.53
CA ASN A 170 -15.94 7.12 3.38
C ASN A 170 -15.50 7.08 4.85
N SER A 171 -14.69 6.11 5.27
CA SER A 171 -14.18 6.08 6.64
C SER A 171 -13.04 7.09 6.85
N SER A 172 -13.03 7.76 8.02
CA SER A 172 -11.96 8.69 8.39
C SER A 172 -10.59 8.03 8.48
N GLY A 173 -10.55 6.71 8.71
CA GLY A 173 -9.35 5.89 8.63
C GLY A 173 -8.79 5.74 7.20
N THR A 174 -9.62 5.90 6.17
CA THR A 174 -9.29 5.61 4.78
C THR A 174 -8.98 6.87 3.98
N PHE A 175 -9.92 7.82 3.87
CA PHE A 175 -9.72 8.96 2.97
C PHE A 175 -8.56 9.88 3.34
N LYS A 176 -8.12 9.89 4.62
CA LYS A 176 -6.99 10.69 5.08
C LYS A 176 -5.66 10.34 4.39
N HIS A 177 -5.60 9.15 3.78
CA HIS A 177 -4.42 8.65 3.06
C HIS A 177 -4.47 8.94 1.56
N LEU A 178 -5.55 9.55 1.04
CA LEU A 178 -5.67 9.81 -0.39
C LEU A 178 -4.57 10.76 -0.85
N MET A 179 -3.75 10.29 -1.79
CA MET A 179 -2.76 11.08 -2.49
C MET A 179 -2.50 10.51 -3.87
N GLU A 180 -1.96 11.31 -4.78
CA GLU A 180 -1.50 10.83 -6.09
C GLU A 180 -0.52 9.67 -5.90
N GLY A 181 -0.71 8.58 -6.64
CA GLY A 181 0.08 7.34 -6.47
C GLY A 181 -0.36 6.44 -5.33
N PHE A 182 -1.23 6.90 -4.41
CA PHE A 182 -1.75 6.07 -3.31
C PHE A 182 -3.25 6.31 -3.09
N TYR A 183 -4.05 5.38 -3.59
CA TYR A 183 -5.51 5.47 -3.68
C TYR A 183 -6.17 4.49 -2.67
N PRO A 184 -6.65 4.99 -1.51
CA PRO A 184 -7.21 4.15 -0.46
C PRO A 184 -8.69 3.82 -0.72
N ILE A 185 -9.08 2.61 -0.37
CA ILE A 185 -10.43 2.05 -0.51
C ILE A 185 -10.81 1.46 0.85
N ASP A 186 -12.07 1.64 1.25
CA ASP A 186 -12.59 1.07 2.50
C ASP A 186 -12.40 -0.46 2.47
N LEU A 187 -11.82 -0.99 3.54
CA LEU A 187 -11.60 -2.42 3.67
C LEU A 187 -12.82 -3.07 4.32
N SER A 188 -13.26 -4.19 3.76
CA SER A 188 -14.20 -5.11 4.40
C SER A 188 -14.06 -6.49 3.75
N GLN A 189 -14.59 -7.53 4.39
CA GLN A 189 -14.62 -8.85 3.77
C GLN A 189 -15.39 -8.85 2.44
N SER A 190 -16.52 -8.13 2.37
CA SER A 190 -17.30 -8.03 1.14
C SER A 190 -16.52 -7.34 0.01
N VAL A 191 -15.71 -6.33 0.34
CA VAL A 191 -14.82 -5.68 -0.64
C VAL A 191 -13.76 -6.68 -1.13
N ILE A 192 -13.12 -7.45 -0.23
CA ILE A 192 -12.16 -8.49 -0.63
C ILE A 192 -12.79 -9.50 -1.58
N ASP A 193 -13.99 -10.01 -1.25
CA ASP A 193 -14.69 -10.99 -2.07
C ASP A 193 -15.05 -10.44 -3.46
N GLN A 194 -15.39 -9.16 -3.52
CA GLN A 194 -15.73 -8.44 -4.76
C GLN A 194 -14.49 -8.16 -5.63
N VAL A 195 -13.40 -7.67 -5.06
CA VAL A 195 -12.29 -7.09 -5.83
C VAL A 195 -11.13 -8.04 -6.08
N CYS A 196 -10.96 -9.06 -5.23
CA CYS A 196 -9.83 -9.97 -5.35
C CYS A 196 -10.11 -11.06 -6.39
N LEU A 197 -9.10 -11.39 -7.19
CA LEU A 197 -9.10 -12.56 -8.05
C LEU A 197 -9.13 -13.86 -7.23
N GLN A 198 -8.45 -13.84 -6.07
CA GLN A 198 -8.43 -14.93 -5.10
C GLN A 198 -8.78 -14.36 -3.72
N PRO A 199 -10.08 -14.33 -3.36
CA PRO A 199 -10.52 -13.88 -2.05
C PRO A 199 -9.93 -14.71 -0.91
N PHE A 200 -9.78 -14.09 0.25
CA PHE A 200 -9.25 -14.70 1.46
C PHE A 200 -9.94 -14.06 2.67
N SER A 201 -9.89 -14.73 3.82
CA SER A 201 -10.45 -14.16 5.04
C SER A 201 -9.56 -13.04 5.57
N LEU A 202 -10.12 -11.86 5.83
CA LEU A 202 -9.36 -10.78 6.47
C LEU A 202 -8.84 -11.19 7.85
N GLU A 203 -9.59 -12.01 8.58
CA GLU A 203 -9.18 -12.54 9.88
C GLU A 203 -7.99 -13.52 9.78
N SER A 204 -7.72 -14.12 8.61
CA SER A 204 -6.53 -14.96 8.45
C SER A 204 -5.24 -14.15 8.44
N LEU A 205 -5.31 -12.83 8.21
CA LEU A 205 -4.15 -11.95 8.19
C LEU A 205 -3.51 -11.70 9.56
N LEU A 206 -4.23 -11.98 10.65
CA LEU A 206 -3.82 -11.63 11.99
C LEU A 206 -3.18 -12.81 12.72
N GLY A 207 -1.99 -12.58 13.27
CA GLY A 207 -1.29 -13.49 14.17
C GLY A 207 -1.80 -13.43 15.61
N SER A 208 -1.01 -14.01 16.51
CA SER A 208 -1.30 -14.04 17.95
C SER A 208 -0.23 -13.26 18.73
N PRO A 209 -0.61 -12.41 19.70
CA PRO A 209 -1.98 -12.09 20.11
C PRO A 209 -2.74 -11.20 19.12
N ARG A 210 -4.08 -11.34 19.09
CA ARG A 210 -4.97 -10.56 18.23
C ARG A 210 -5.08 -9.09 18.70
N PRO A 211 -5.21 -8.12 17.78
CA PRO A 211 -5.52 -6.72 18.13
C PRO A 211 -6.94 -6.60 18.71
N TYR A 212 -7.25 -5.44 19.29
CA TYR A 212 -8.61 -5.14 19.73
C TYR A 212 -9.48 -4.72 18.55
N GLY A 213 -10.76 -5.11 18.53
CA GLY A 213 -11.64 -4.73 17.43
C GLY A 213 -11.30 -5.40 16.11
N SER A 214 -11.85 -4.88 15.02
CA SER A 214 -11.76 -5.49 13.70
C SER A 214 -10.60 -4.91 12.88
N ILE A 215 -10.05 -5.71 11.97
CA ILE A 215 -8.89 -5.35 11.14
C ILE A 215 -9.10 -4.08 10.30
N GLU A 216 -10.33 -3.79 9.91
CA GLU A 216 -10.72 -2.60 9.14
C GLU A 216 -10.44 -1.29 9.89
N HIS A 217 -10.25 -1.33 11.22
CA HIS A 217 -9.83 -0.16 12.00
C HIS A 217 -8.35 0.18 11.79
N TYR A 218 -7.55 -0.77 11.31
CA TYR A 218 -6.09 -0.67 11.25
C TYR A 218 -5.53 -0.80 9.84
N ALA A 219 -6.29 -1.42 8.94
CA ALA A 219 -5.90 -1.65 7.55
C ALA A 219 -6.90 -1.05 6.58
N ILE A 220 -6.38 -0.68 5.42
CA ILE A 220 -7.14 -0.24 4.26
C ILE A 220 -6.81 -1.13 3.07
N LEU A 221 -7.68 -1.17 2.06
CA LEU A 221 -7.27 -1.62 0.73
C LEU A 221 -6.64 -0.42 0.03
N ALA A 222 -5.37 -0.49 -0.32
CA ALA A 222 -4.66 0.58 -1.01
C ALA A 222 -4.26 0.12 -2.40
N VAL A 223 -4.58 0.94 -3.40
CA VAL A 223 -4.05 0.81 -4.76
C VAL A 223 -2.91 1.80 -4.91
N ILE A 224 -1.73 1.31 -5.28
CA ILE A 224 -0.57 2.14 -5.57
C ILE A 224 -0.30 2.21 -7.07
N ALA A 225 0.20 3.34 -7.55
CA ALA A 225 0.54 3.59 -8.94
C ALA A 225 1.84 4.41 -9.04
N PRO A 226 2.54 4.41 -10.21
CA PRO A 226 3.66 5.32 -10.43
C PRO A 226 3.27 6.78 -10.17
N ASN A 227 4.15 7.49 -9.49
CA ASN A 227 4.04 8.93 -9.29
C ASN A 227 4.47 9.68 -10.56
N SER A 228 4.03 10.91 -10.74
CA SER A 228 4.33 11.72 -11.93
C SER A 228 5.70 12.40 -11.98
N ASP A 229 6.65 11.96 -11.15
CA ASP A 229 8.01 12.53 -11.07
C ASP A 229 9.00 11.91 -12.05
#